data_AF-C5A630-F1
#
_entry.id   AF-C5A630-F1
#
_cell.length_a   1.000
_cell.length_b   1.000
_cell.length_c   1.000
_cell.angle_alpha   90.00
_cell.angle_beta   90.00
_cell.angle_gamma   90.00
#
_symmetry.space_group_name_H-M   'P 1'
#
loop_
_entity.id
_entity.type
_entity.pdbx_description
1 polymer ?
#
loop_
_entity_poly.entity_id
_entity_poly.type
_entity_poly.pdbx_seq_one_letter_code
_entity_poly.pdbx_strand_id
1 'polypeptide(L)'
;MKLTIKPDRGFGKIEIEIDEALWAEIERLAERYRVPPERVAEIALIGEFGESKGELEELERKAEELEKRVWKLEKEYAPLRYKAYGLSEDNKILAIELSGLIAENNQLRRFLRLPLNRNIELRKLISYYLQG
;
A
#
# COMPACT_ATOMS: atom_id res chain seq x y z
N MET A 1 -9.53 42.61 6.08
CA MET A 1 -8.09 42.22 6.11
C MET A 1 -7.37 42.72 4.86
N LYS A 2 -6.06 43.01 4.93
CA LYS A 2 -5.26 43.48 3.78
C LYS A 2 -4.44 42.33 3.18
N LEU A 3 -4.76 41.96 1.95
CA LEU A 3 -3.97 41.00 1.17
C LEU A 3 -2.98 41.74 0.29
N THR A 4 -1.71 41.36 0.36
CA THR A 4 -0.67 41.84 -0.55
C THR A 4 -0.30 40.73 -1.51
N ILE A 5 -0.62 40.89 -2.80
CA ILE A 5 -0.18 39.98 -3.85
C ILE A 5 1.02 40.62 -4.56
N LYS A 6 2.15 39.89 -4.63
CA LYS A 6 3.34 40.28 -5.37
C LYS A 6 3.47 39.38 -6.62
N PRO A 7 3.69 39.94 -7.82
CA PRO A 7 3.93 39.17 -9.03
C PRO A 7 5.33 38.57 -9.02
N ASP A 8 5.49 37.41 -9.67
CA ASP A 8 6.77 36.72 -9.85
C ASP A 8 7.75 37.50 -10.76
N ARG A 9 7.26 38.42 -11.59
CA ARG A 9 8.06 39.34 -12.42
C ARG A 9 7.49 40.76 -12.41
N GLY A 10 8.29 41.73 -11.96
CA GLY A 10 7.96 43.16 -11.93
C GLY A 10 7.90 43.77 -10.52
N PHE A 11 7.63 45.07 -10.42
CA PHE A 11 7.57 45.84 -9.16
C PHE A 11 6.13 46.23 -8.73
N GLY A 12 5.10 45.71 -9.41
CA GLY A 12 3.71 45.99 -9.04
C GLY A 12 3.35 45.31 -7.72
N LYS A 13 2.77 46.03 -6.77
CA LYS A 13 2.18 45.47 -5.55
C LYS A 13 0.69 45.75 -5.59
N ILE A 14 -0.14 44.72 -5.57
CA ILE A 14 -1.60 44.88 -5.49
C ILE A 14 -1.99 44.67 -4.03
N GLU A 15 -2.50 45.74 -3.42
CA GLU A 15 -3.11 45.69 -2.09
C GLU A 15 -4.62 45.63 -2.27
N ILE A 16 -5.24 44.57 -1.76
CA ILE A 16 -6.70 44.40 -1.80
C ILE A 16 -7.20 44.37 -0.36
N GLU A 17 -8.23 45.17 -0.09
CA GLU A 17 -8.95 45.13 1.15
C GLU A 17 -10.12 44.14 0.99
N ILE A 18 -10.04 43.04 1.73
CA ILE A 18 -11.00 41.94 1.66
C ILE A 18 -11.80 41.92 2.96
N ASP A 19 -13.12 41.76 2.84
CA ASP A 19 -14.00 41.62 3.98
C ASP A 19 -13.65 40.39 4.83
N GLU A 20 -13.87 40.47 6.14
CA GLU A 20 -13.50 39.41 7.08
C GLU A 20 -14.28 38.11 6.83
N ALA A 21 -15.54 38.20 6.40
CA ALA A 21 -16.33 37.02 6.06
C ALA A 21 -15.78 36.32 4.80
N LEU A 22 -15.35 37.09 3.80
CA LEU A 22 -14.77 36.55 2.57
C LEU A 22 -13.40 35.92 2.83
N TRP A 23 -12.60 36.51 3.72
CA TRP A 23 -11.30 35.94 4.12
C TRP A 23 -11.46 34.58 4.82
N ALA A 24 -12.42 34.46 5.73
CA ALA A 24 -12.72 33.21 6.41
C ALA A 24 -13.16 32.09 5.44
N GLU A 25 -13.83 32.45 4.34
CA GLU A 25 -14.20 31.49 3.29
C GLU A 25 -12.99 31.05 2.46
N ILE A 26 -12.08 31.99 2.15
CA ILE A 26 -10.80 31.69 1.48
C ILE A 26 -9.94 30.75 2.33
N GLU A 27 -9.81 30.99 3.64
CA GLU A 27 -9.07 30.11 4.55
C GLU A 27 -9.65 28.70 4.60
N ARG A 28 -10.98 28.58 4.64
CA ARG A 28 -11.66 27.27 4.63
C ARG A 28 -11.36 26.48 3.35
N LEU A 29 -11.33 27.15 2.20
CA LEU A 29 -10.99 26.53 0.92
C LEU A 29 -9.50 26.16 0.87
N ALA A 30 -8.63 27.03 1.39
CA ALA A 30 -7.19 26.79 1.49
C ALA A 30 -6.88 25.54 2.32
N GLU A 31 -7.53 25.36 3.46
CA GLU A 31 -7.40 24.15 4.28
C GLU A 31 -7.91 22.90 3.57
N ARG A 32 -9.10 22.98 2.96
CA ARG A 32 -9.72 21.86 2.24
C ARG A 32 -8.82 21.33 1.12
N TYR A 33 -8.22 22.23 0.36
CA TYR A 33 -7.40 21.88 -0.80
C TYR A 33 -5.88 21.88 -0.51
N ARG A 34 -5.47 22.14 0.75
CA ARG A 34 -4.07 22.24 1.19
C ARG A 34 -3.21 23.17 0.32
N VAL A 35 -3.74 24.36 0.04
CA VAL A 35 -3.05 25.40 -0.73
C VAL A 35 -2.98 26.69 0.10
N PRO A 36 -2.02 27.60 -0.14
CA PRO A 36 -1.99 28.89 0.54
C PRO A 36 -3.25 29.73 0.24
N PRO A 37 -3.80 30.48 1.22
CA PRO A 37 -4.92 31.39 1.02
C PRO A 37 -4.71 32.39 -0.14
N GLU A 38 -3.47 32.86 -0.32
CA GLU A 38 -3.09 33.76 -1.41
C GLU A 38 -3.32 33.12 -2.78
N ARG A 39 -3.07 31.81 -2.91
CA ARG A 39 -3.26 31.07 -4.15
C ARG A 39 -4.73 30.91 -4.50
N VAL A 40 -5.59 30.73 -3.49
CA VAL A 40 -7.05 30.68 -3.68
C VAL A 40 -7.56 32.04 -4.18
N ALA A 41 -7.09 33.13 -3.56
CA ALA A 41 -7.43 34.49 -3.99
C ALA A 41 -6.91 34.79 -5.41
N GLU A 42 -5.69 34.37 -5.73
CA GLU A 42 -5.09 34.51 -7.06
C GLU A 42 -5.92 33.78 -8.13
N ILE A 43 -6.29 32.51 -7.91
CA ILE A 43 -7.11 31.73 -8.83
C ILE A 43 -8.48 32.39 -9.03
N ALA A 44 -9.10 32.86 -7.94
CA ALA A 44 -10.38 33.55 -8.00
C ALA A 44 -10.32 34.86 -8.82
N LEU A 45 -9.20 35.60 -8.73
CA LEU A 45 -8.98 36.83 -9.49
C LEU A 45 -8.65 36.59 -10.96
N ILE A 46 -7.91 35.52 -11.27
CA ILE A 46 -7.55 35.15 -12.64
C ILE A 46 -8.78 34.64 -13.41
N GLY A 47 -9.78 34.08 -12.71
CA GLY A 47 -11.03 33.63 -13.32
C GLY A 47 -10.88 32.39 -14.23
N GLU A 48 -9.67 31.82 -14.31
CA GLU A 48 -9.41 30.55 -14.98
C GLU A 48 -9.85 29.37 -14.10
N PHE A 49 -11.16 29.27 -13.88
CA PHE A 49 -11.74 28.03 -13.40
C PHE A 49 -11.83 27.09 -14.60
N GLY A 50 -10.96 26.06 -14.63
CA GLY A 50 -11.13 24.97 -15.58
C GLY A 50 -12.53 24.42 -15.44
N GLU A 51 -13.29 24.34 -16.54
CA GLU A 51 -14.61 23.72 -16.51
C GLU A 51 -14.48 22.31 -15.93
N SER A 52 -15.21 22.07 -14.85
CA SER A 52 -15.35 20.74 -14.26
C SER A 52 -15.89 19.80 -15.33
N LYS A 53 -15.02 18.99 -15.92
CA LYS A 53 -15.45 17.78 -16.62
C LYS A 53 -16.01 16.88 -15.52
N GLY A 54 -17.34 16.87 -15.37
CA GLY A 54 -18.11 16.33 -14.24
C GLY A 54 -17.97 14.83 -13.93
N GLU A 55 -16.77 14.26 -14.01
CA GLU A 55 -16.47 12.86 -13.74
C GLU A 55 -15.88 12.63 -12.34
N LEU A 56 -15.49 13.69 -11.61
CA LEU A 56 -14.75 13.54 -10.36
C LEU A 56 -15.58 12.86 -9.26
N GLU A 57 -16.83 13.29 -9.05
CA GLU A 57 -17.75 12.65 -8.08
C GLU A 57 -18.07 11.19 -8.47
N GLU A 58 -18.19 10.90 -9.76
CA GLU A 58 -18.46 9.53 -10.23
C GLU A 58 -17.24 8.62 -10.04
N LEU A 59 -16.04 9.14 -10.27
CA LEU A 59 -14.78 8.44 -10.04
C LEU A 59 -14.54 8.20 -8.55
N GLU A 60 -14.80 9.19 -7.69
CA GLU A 60 -14.71 9.02 -6.24
C GLU A 60 -15.67 7.94 -5.75
N ARG A 61 -16.91 7.93 -6.24
CA ARG A 61 -17.89 6.90 -5.89
C ARG A 61 -17.48 5.50 -6.33
N LYS A 62 -16.92 5.37 -7.54
CA LYS A 62 -16.39 4.10 -8.06
C LYS A 62 -15.18 3.62 -7.25
N ALA A 63 -14.30 4.53 -6.85
CA ALA A 63 -13.17 4.20 -5.99
C ALA A 63 -13.62 3.69 -4.62
N GLU A 64 -14.61 4.34 -4.01
CA GLU A 64 -15.17 3.94 -2.72
C GLU A 64 -15.87 2.56 -2.79
N GLU A 65 -16.56 2.27 -3.90
CA GLU A 65 -17.15 0.95 -4.13
C GLU A 65 -16.08 -0.15 -4.29
N LEU A 66 -15.01 0.14 -5.03
CA LEU A 66 -13.88 -0.77 -5.20
C LEU A 66 -13.20 -1.07 -3.86
N GLU A 67 -12.96 -0.04 -3.04
CA GLU A 67 -12.35 -0.19 -1.72
C GLU A 67 -13.18 -1.12 -0.83
N LYS A 68 -14.52 -0.95 -0.80
CA LYS A 68 -15.43 -1.82 -0.05
C LYS A 68 -15.38 -3.28 -0.54
N ARG A 69 -15.26 -3.50 -1.85
CA ARG A 69 -15.16 -4.85 -2.43
C ARG A 69 -13.81 -5.50 -2.11
N VAL A 70 -12.72 -4.74 -2.18
CA VAL A 70 -11.38 -5.22 -1.78
C VAL A 70 -11.38 -5.63 -0.32
N TRP A 71 -11.92 -4.78 0.58
CA TRP A 71 -12.04 -5.11 1.99
C TRP A 71 -12.75 -6.45 2.16
N LYS A 72 -13.95 -6.59 1.58
CA LYS A 72 -14.75 -7.82 1.70
C LYS A 72 -13.96 -9.06 1.26
N LEU A 73 -13.25 -8.97 0.15
CA LEU A 73 -12.38 -10.05 -0.33
C LEU A 73 -11.26 -10.34 0.69
N GLU A 74 -10.54 -9.32 1.17
CA GLU A 74 -9.52 -9.53 2.20
C GLU A 74 -10.07 -10.24 3.44
N LYS A 75 -11.31 -9.92 3.87
CA LYS A 75 -11.97 -10.65 4.96
C LYS A 75 -12.12 -12.13 4.69
N GLU A 76 -12.59 -12.46 3.48
CA GLU A 76 -12.91 -13.82 3.08
C GLU A 76 -11.63 -14.65 2.88
N TYR A 77 -10.56 -14.02 2.35
CA TYR A 77 -9.30 -14.69 2.07
C TYR A 77 -8.31 -14.68 3.25
N ALA A 78 -8.46 -13.82 4.25
CA ALA A 78 -7.56 -13.76 5.40
C ALA A 78 -7.42 -15.10 6.15
N PRO A 79 -8.50 -15.87 6.44
CA PRO A 79 -8.38 -17.19 7.06
C PRO A 79 -7.63 -18.20 6.19
N LEU A 80 -7.86 -18.15 4.87
CA LEU A 80 -7.15 -19.01 3.89
C LEU A 80 -5.66 -18.69 3.86
N ARG A 81 -5.31 -17.41 3.84
CA ARG A 81 -3.92 -16.95 3.89
C ARG A 81 -3.22 -17.41 5.17
N TYR A 82 -3.90 -17.28 6.32
CA TYR A 82 -3.35 -17.72 7.60
C TYR A 82 -3.14 -19.24 7.65
N LYS A 83 -4.13 -20.01 7.20
CA LYS A 83 -4.01 -21.48 7.11
C LYS A 83 -2.89 -21.91 6.16
N ALA A 84 -2.78 -21.28 4.99
CA ALA A 84 -1.74 -21.59 4.02
C ALA A 84 -0.34 -21.27 4.57
N TYR A 85 -0.20 -20.14 5.28
CA TYR A 85 1.05 -19.79 5.95
C TYR A 85 1.43 -20.81 7.03
N GLY A 86 0.49 -21.16 7.92
CA GLY A 86 0.72 -22.16 8.98
C GLY A 86 1.13 -23.53 8.42
N LEU A 87 0.40 -24.03 7.42
CA LEU A 87 0.76 -25.28 6.74
C LEU A 87 2.15 -25.23 6.09
N SER A 88 2.54 -24.07 5.55
CA SER A 88 3.87 -23.91 4.97
C SER A 88 4.97 -23.94 6.03
N GLU A 89 4.75 -23.32 7.20
CA GLU A 89 5.70 -23.40 8.32
C GLU A 89 5.80 -24.82 8.88
N ASP A 90 4.66 -25.48 9.11
CA ASP A 90 4.62 -26.86 9.59
C ASP A 90 5.38 -27.81 8.64
N ASN A 91 5.19 -27.65 7.33
CA ASN A 91 5.90 -28.42 6.32
C ASN A 91 7.41 -28.14 6.31
N LYS A 92 7.82 -26.90 6.60
CA LYS A 92 9.24 -26.53 6.71
C LYS A 92 9.88 -27.18 7.94
N ILE A 93 9.18 -27.20 9.09
CA ILE A 93 9.63 -27.90 10.29
C ILE A 93 9.77 -29.41 10.01
N LEU A 94 8.74 -30.01 9.40
CA LEU A 94 8.75 -31.43 9.04
C LEU A 94 9.92 -31.77 8.10
N ALA A 95 10.22 -30.89 7.13
CA ALA A 95 11.35 -31.07 6.23
C ALA A 95 12.70 -31.07 6.97
N ILE A 96 12.86 -30.20 7.98
CA ILE A 96 14.05 -30.17 8.85
C ILE A 96 14.19 -31.48 9.62
N GLU A 97 13.12 -31.92 10.28
CA GLU A 97 13.10 -33.17 11.07
C GLU A 97 13.43 -34.39 10.20
N LEU A 98 12.77 -34.52 9.04
CA LEU A 98 13.03 -35.60 8.10
C LEU A 98 14.47 -35.59 7.60
N SER A 99 15.05 -34.41 7.36
CA SER A 99 16.46 -34.29 6.97
C SER A 99 17.40 -34.87 8.04
N GLY A 100 17.14 -34.54 9.32
CA GLY A 100 17.86 -35.09 10.46
C GLY A 100 17.73 -36.62 10.57
N LEU A 101 16.51 -37.14 10.53
CA LEU A 101 16.24 -38.58 10.58
C LEU A 101 16.89 -39.34 9.42
N ILE A 102 16.90 -38.77 8.21
CA ILE A 102 17.60 -39.34 7.06
C ILE A 102 19.11 -39.37 7.29
N ALA A 103 19.68 -38.33 7.90
CA ALA A 103 21.10 -38.29 8.21
C ALA A 103 21.47 -39.38 9.23
N GLU A 104 20.72 -39.49 10.33
CA GLU A 104 20.89 -40.52 11.36
C GLU A 104 20.72 -41.93 10.78
N ASN A 105 19.68 -42.17 9.99
CA ASN A 105 19.46 -43.46 9.35
C ASN A 105 20.62 -43.82 8.42
N ASN A 106 21.14 -42.87 7.65
CA ASN A 106 22.29 -43.11 6.78
C ASN A 106 23.57 -43.41 7.58
N GLN A 107 23.78 -42.77 8.73
CA GLN A 107 24.89 -43.09 9.63
C GLN A 107 24.76 -44.54 10.15
N LEU A 108 23.57 -44.93 10.62
CA LEU A 108 23.31 -46.30 11.08
C LEU A 108 23.51 -47.33 9.97
N ARG A 109 23.02 -47.06 8.75
CA ARG A 109 23.22 -47.96 7.60
C ARG A 109 24.70 -48.12 7.25
N ARG A 110 25.50 -47.04 7.32
CA ARG A 110 26.96 -47.14 7.14
C ARG A 110 27.60 -48.02 8.21
N PHE A 111 27.23 -47.83 9.47
CA PHE A 111 27.73 -48.64 10.59
C PHE A 111 27.42 -50.13 10.37
N LEU A 112 26.21 -50.44 9.91
CA LEU A 112 25.76 -51.80 9.62
C LEU A 112 26.20 -52.34 8.24
N ARG A 113 26.97 -51.57 7.46
CA ARG A 113 27.38 -51.90 6.07
C ARG A 113 26.20 -52.20 5.14
N LEU A 114 25.05 -51.59 5.41
CA LEU A 114 23.87 -51.64 4.56
C LEU A 114 23.97 -50.57 3.47
N PRO A 115 23.33 -50.77 2.30
CA PRO A 115 23.27 -49.74 1.27
C PRO A 115 22.62 -48.46 1.81
N LEU A 116 22.83 -47.30 1.17
CA LEU A 116 22.21 -46.04 1.61
C LEU A 116 20.81 -45.87 1.03
N ASN A 117 19.90 -45.18 1.75
CA ASN A 117 18.59 -44.87 1.20
C ASN A 117 18.66 -43.51 0.52
N ARG A 118 18.47 -43.50 -0.79
CA ARG A 118 18.64 -42.32 -1.62
C ARG A 118 17.34 -41.67 -2.06
N ASN A 119 16.17 -42.13 -1.60
CA ASN A 119 14.85 -41.70 -2.07
C ASN A 119 14.84 -40.25 -2.60
N ILE A 120 14.89 -40.13 -3.93
CA ILE A 120 15.18 -38.87 -4.62
C ILE A 120 13.97 -37.95 -4.52
N GLU A 121 12.75 -38.50 -4.59
CA GLU A 121 11.50 -37.75 -4.47
C GLU A 121 11.38 -37.11 -3.09
N LEU A 122 11.68 -37.87 -2.04
CA LEU A 122 11.68 -37.35 -0.68
C LEU A 122 12.70 -36.22 -0.50
N ARG A 123 13.91 -36.37 -1.07
CA ARG A 123 14.94 -35.31 -1.03
C ARG A 123 14.50 -34.06 -1.77
N LYS A 124 13.85 -34.18 -2.94
CA LYS A 124 13.30 -33.03 -3.68
C LYS A 124 12.24 -32.28 -2.88
N LEU A 125 11.32 -33.01 -2.23
CA LEU A 125 10.29 -32.43 -1.36
C LEU A 125 10.90 -31.70 -0.16
N ILE A 126 11.87 -32.32 0.52
CA ILE A 126 12.59 -31.69 1.63
C ILE A 126 13.31 -30.42 1.16
N SER A 127 14.04 -30.49 0.04
CA SER A 127 14.75 -29.33 -0.50
C SER A 127 13.82 -28.17 -0.86
N TYR A 128 12.64 -28.46 -1.42
CA TYR A 128 11.65 -27.44 -1.74
C TYR A 128 11.24 -26.62 -0.51
N TYR A 129 10.97 -27.27 0.62
CA TYR A 129 10.55 -26.58 1.85
C TYR A 129 11.71 -25.96 2.64
N LEU A 130 12.97 -26.34 2.38
CA LEU A 130 14.15 -25.75 3.00
C LEU A 130 14.73 -24.53 2.25
N GLN A 131 14.44 -24.40 0.95
CA GLN A 131 14.92 -23.29 0.12
C GLN A 131 14.01 -22.05 0.14
N GLY A 132 12.81 -22.18 0.72
CA GLY A 132 11.86 -21.07 0.95
C GLY A 132 12.16 -20.27 2.20
#